data_AF-A0A960W7Q3-F1
#
_entry.id   AF-A0A960W7Q3-F1
#
_cell.length_a   1.000
_cell.length_b   1.000
_cell.length_c   1.000
_cell.angle_alpha   90.00
_cell.angle_beta   90.00
_cell.angle_gamma   90.00
#
_symmetry.space_group_name_H-M   'P 1'
#
loop_
_entity.id
_entity.type
_entity.pdbx_description
1 polymer ?
#
loop_
_entity_poly.entity_id
_entity_poly.type
_entity_poly.pdbx_seq_one_letter_code
_entity_poly.pdbx_strand_id
1 'polypeptide(L)'
;ITDGTNSQNITSGTTSFAFPALASGTVYGVAVTTQPTTPSQTCSVTNGAGTLTNANVTNVSINCVKNQYTVGSSPTGLTGYTGSGLQITDGSNLVTVAAGATDFTFPARDSGSAYTVAVVTQPTSPAQSCSVTNGTGTIAAANITNVAINCVTATYTVGGTITGLSGSNMVITDGTNSLGPLAVGATTFTFPARASGSGYAVAVSTQPSGAPANVWQTCSVTNGAGTIGSSNITNVVINCATSTYTVGGT
;
A
#
# COMPACT_ATOMS: atom_id res chain seq x y z
N ILE A 1 9.43 -25.10 35.17
CA ILE A 1 10.43 -26.20 35.03
C ILE A 1 10.09 -27.32 36.01
N THR A 2 10.57 -28.53 35.75
CA THR A 2 10.43 -29.68 36.65
C THR A 2 11.73 -30.46 36.71
N ASP A 3 11.98 -31.21 37.79
CA ASP A 3 13.02 -32.24 37.90
C ASP A 3 12.47 -33.67 37.71
N GLY A 4 11.17 -33.81 37.36
CA GLY A 4 10.45 -35.06 37.21
C GLY A 4 9.45 -35.33 38.34
N THR A 5 9.65 -34.77 39.53
CA THR A 5 8.77 -34.97 40.70
C THR A 5 8.22 -33.67 41.27
N ASN A 6 8.99 -32.59 41.14
CA ASN A 6 8.68 -31.26 41.64
C ASN A 6 8.62 -30.29 40.47
N SER A 7 7.75 -29.28 40.57
CA SER A 7 7.64 -28.22 39.57
C SER A 7 7.86 -26.86 40.21
N GLN A 8 8.55 -25.98 39.49
CA GLN A 8 8.82 -24.61 39.91
C GLN A 8 8.56 -23.63 38.77
N ASN A 9 7.94 -22.51 39.13
CA ASN A 9 7.77 -21.36 38.25
C ASN A 9 9.03 -20.50 38.31
N ILE A 10 9.64 -20.23 37.16
CA ILE A 10 10.80 -19.34 37.05
C ILE A 10 10.31 -18.00 36.49
N THR A 11 10.56 -16.93 37.22
CA THR A 11 10.18 -15.57 36.84
C THR A 11 11.35 -14.83 36.19
N SER A 12 11.05 -13.77 35.44
CA SER A 12 12.07 -12.90 34.84
C SER A 12 13.06 -12.39 35.89
N GLY A 13 14.36 -12.41 35.55
CA GLY A 13 15.44 -11.98 36.45
C GLY A 13 15.87 -13.01 37.48
N THR A 14 15.30 -14.21 37.49
CA THR A 14 15.76 -15.30 38.35
C THR A 14 17.18 -15.72 37.96
N THR A 15 18.14 -15.60 38.89
CA THR A 15 19.56 -15.96 38.65
C THR A 15 19.94 -17.34 39.18
N SER A 16 19.11 -17.95 40.03
CA SER A 16 19.33 -19.29 40.59
C SER A 16 18.00 -19.95 40.95
N PHE A 17 17.93 -21.29 40.85
CA PHE A 17 16.81 -22.10 41.31
C PHE A 17 17.35 -23.36 42.01
N ALA A 18 16.56 -23.97 42.89
CA ALA A 18 16.92 -25.21 43.57
C ALA A 18 15.68 -26.06 43.80
N PHE A 19 15.72 -27.34 43.40
CA PHE A 19 14.68 -28.32 43.73
C PHE A 19 14.89 -28.90 45.14
N PRO A 20 13.88 -29.57 45.73
CA PRO A 20 14.07 -30.33 46.96
C PRO A 20 15.24 -31.32 46.87
N ALA A 21 15.88 -31.60 48.00
CA ALA A 21 17.03 -32.50 48.04
C ALA A 21 16.63 -33.92 47.61
N LEU A 22 17.43 -34.52 46.72
CA LEU A 22 17.31 -35.90 46.28
C LEU A 22 18.45 -36.73 46.87
N ALA A 23 18.25 -38.04 47.00
CA ALA A 23 19.28 -38.94 47.52
C ALA A 23 20.46 -39.11 46.55
N SER A 24 21.66 -39.39 47.09
CA SER A 24 22.81 -39.78 46.26
C SER A 24 22.49 -41.03 45.44
N GLY A 25 22.88 -41.05 44.18
CA GLY A 25 22.58 -42.09 43.20
C GLY A 25 21.28 -41.88 42.41
N THR A 26 20.46 -40.89 42.77
CA THR A 26 19.24 -40.56 42.02
C THR A 26 19.58 -39.87 40.69
N VAL A 27 18.93 -40.32 39.61
CA VAL A 27 18.96 -39.63 38.31
C VAL A 27 18.02 -38.44 38.38
N TYR A 28 18.51 -37.26 38.01
CA TYR A 28 17.68 -36.05 37.89
C TYR A 28 17.44 -35.71 36.42
N GLY A 29 16.29 -35.11 36.13
CA GLY A 29 15.91 -34.66 34.79
C GLY A 29 15.18 -33.33 34.84
N VAL A 30 15.92 -32.24 34.68
CA VAL A 30 15.40 -30.87 34.59
C VAL A 30 14.88 -30.59 33.18
N ALA A 31 13.59 -30.27 33.09
CA ALA A 31 12.92 -29.96 31.83
C ALA A 31 12.02 -28.71 31.95
N VAL A 32 11.77 -28.05 30.81
CA VAL A 32 10.76 -27.00 30.68
C VAL A 32 9.41 -27.66 30.38
N THR A 33 8.45 -27.53 31.30
CA THR A 33 7.10 -28.09 31.17
C THR A 33 6.11 -27.15 30.51
N THR A 34 6.34 -25.84 30.62
CA THR A 34 5.48 -24.81 30.04
C THR A 34 6.34 -23.65 29.60
N GLN A 35 6.21 -23.27 28.33
CA GLN A 35 6.90 -22.13 27.76
C GLN A 35 6.18 -20.82 28.11
N PRO A 36 6.89 -19.70 28.33
CA PRO A 36 6.26 -18.39 28.49
C PRO A 36 5.47 -17.99 27.23
N THR A 37 4.28 -17.43 27.40
CA THR A 37 3.40 -17.02 26.30
C THR A 37 3.28 -15.51 26.11
N THR A 38 3.64 -14.71 27.12
CA THR A 38 3.54 -13.24 27.12
C THR A 38 4.76 -12.57 27.80
N PRO A 39 5.82 -12.25 27.05
CA PRO A 39 6.03 -12.55 25.63
C PRO A 39 6.28 -14.03 25.39
N SER A 40 5.93 -14.50 24.19
CA SER A 40 6.19 -15.86 23.72
C SER A 40 7.69 -16.09 23.65
N GLN A 41 8.16 -17.15 24.33
CA GLN A 41 9.56 -17.51 24.42
C GLN A 41 9.74 -19.02 24.24
N THR A 42 10.91 -19.40 23.75
CA THR A 42 11.38 -20.79 23.79
C THR A 42 12.55 -20.88 24.76
N CYS A 43 12.32 -21.57 25.87
CA CYS A 43 13.31 -21.87 26.89
C CYS A 43 13.89 -23.28 26.68
N SER A 44 15.22 -23.39 26.80
CA SER A 44 15.98 -24.63 26.73
C SER A 44 16.78 -24.83 28.02
N VAL A 45 17.03 -26.10 28.37
CA VAL A 45 17.82 -26.47 29.55
C VAL A 45 19.17 -27.01 29.08
N THR A 46 20.26 -26.47 29.62
CA THR A 46 21.62 -27.01 29.45
C THR A 46 22.04 -27.73 30.73
N ASN A 47 22.74 -28.86 30.59
CA ASN A 47 23.08 -29.77 31.71
C ASN A 47 21.85 -30.26 32.49
N GLY A 48 20.70 -30.37 31.82
CA GLY A 48 19.42 -30.68 32.46
C GLY A 48 19.32 -32.09 33.05
N ALA A 49 20.16 -33.04 32.67
CA ALA A 49 20.07 -34.41 33.16
C ALA A 49 21.43 -34.91 33.68
N GLY A 50 21.38 -35.83 34.65
CA GLY A 50 22.56 -36.46 35.22
C GLY A 50 22.23 -37.33 36.43
N THR A 51 23.26 -37.84 37.11
CA THR A 51 23.11 -38.61 38.35
C THR A 51 23.74 -37.83 39.49
N LEU A 52 22.99 -37.65 40.57
CA LEU A 52 23.51 -37.07 41.80
C LEU A 52 24.52 -38.03 42.43
N THR A 53 25.69 -37.51 42.79
CA THR A 53 26.74 -38.28 43.45
C THR A 53 26.95 -37.70 44.85
N ASN A 54 28.18 -37.28 45.18
CA ASN A 54 28.54 -36.74 46.48
C ASN A 54 28.56 -35.20 46.55
N ALA A 55 28.04 -34.51 45.52
CA ALA A 55 28.02 -33.04 45.45
C ALA A 55 26.75 -32.49 44.82
N ASN A 56 26.42 -31.23 45.15
CA ASN A 56 25.32 -30.49 44.55
C ASN A 56 25.58 -30.22 43.06
N VAL A 57 24.54 -30.35 42.25
CA VAL A 57 24.58 -29.96 40.84
C VAL A 57 24.21 -28.48 40.73
N THR A 58 25.15 -27.64 40.28
CA THR A 58 24.98 -26.18 40.20
C THR A 58 25.15 -25.62 38.78
N ASN A 59 25.40 -26.49 37.80
CA ASN A 59 25.69 -26.12 36.41
C ASN A 59 24.49 -26.26 35.46
N VAL A 60 23.29 -26.55 35.98
CA VAL A 60 22.06 -26.54 35.18
C VAL A 60 21.67 -25.11 34.87
N SER A 61 21.54 -24.78 33.60
CA SER A 61 21.14 -23.44 33.17
C SER A 61 19.89 -23.48 32.28
N ILE A 62 19.07 -22.43 32.38
CA ILE A 62 17.88 -22.24 31.55
C ILE A 62 18.10 -21.00 30.71
N ASN A 63 18.04 -21.14 29.39
CA ASN A 63 18.16 -20.03 28.47
C ASN A 63 16.85 -19.88 27.69
N CYS A 64 16.25 -18.69 27.77
CA CYS A 64 15.00 -18.35 27.08
C CYS A 64 15.27 -17.29 26.01
N VAL A 65 14.79 -17.55 24.80
CA VAL A 65 14.84 -16.60 23.68
C VAL A 65 13.42 -16.26 23.27
N LYS A 66 13.17 -14.98 22.97
CA LYS A 66 11.86 -14.56 22.44
C LYS A 66 11.62 -15.18 21.07
N ASN A 67 10.42 -15.71 20.89
CA ASN A 67 9.99 -16.15 19.58
C ASN A 67 9.72 -14.93 18.69
N GLN A 68 10.02 -15.05 17.41
CA GLN A 68 9.81 -13.98 16.43
C GLN A 68 8.61 -14.29 15.55
N TYR A 69 7.84 -13.26 15.23
CA TYR A 69 6.65 -13.35 14.38
C TYR A 69 6.60 -12.17 13.43
N THR A 70 5.96 -12.37 12.28
CA THR A 70 5.80 -11.33 11.26
C THR A 70 4.56 -10.47 11.53
N VAL A 71 4.59 -9.27 10.96
CA VAL A 71 3.41 -8.42 10.80
C VAL A 71 3.16 -8.27 9.31
N GLY A 72 1.92 -8.45 8.88
CA GLY A 72 1.56 -8.38 7.47
C GLY A 72 0.05 -8.43 7.28
N SER A 73 -0.34 -8.64 6.03
CA SER A 73 -1.73 -8.81 5.64
C SER A 73 -2.05 -10.27 5.28
N SER A 74 -3.33 -10.55 5.11
CA SER A 74 -3.79 -11.75 4.42
C SER A 74 -3.54 -11.59 2.90
N PRO A 75 -3.65 -12.67 2.11
CA PRO A 75 -3.51 -12.63 0.64
C PRO A 75 -4.45 -11.67 -0.10
N THR A 76 -5.47 -11.13 0.57
CA THR A 76 -6.44 -10.17 0.04
C THR A 76 -6.50 -8.88 0.86
N GLY A 77 -5.54 -8.69 1.77
CA GLY A 77 -5.51 -7.54 2.66
C GLY A 77 -4.95 -6.27 2.01
N LEU A 78 -4.43 -6.34 0.79
CA LEU A 78 -4.08 -5.15 -0.01
C LEU A 78 -5.04 -5.03 -1.21
N THR A 79 -5.96 -4.08 -1.14
CA THR A 79 -7.04 -3.91 -2.12
C THR A 79 -6.91 -2.61 -2.91
N GLY A 80 -7.31 -2.63 -4.18
CA GLY A 80 -7.32 -1.45 -5.05
C GLY A 80 -5.93 -0.95 -5.47
N TYR A 81 -4.85 -1.60 -5.04
CA TYR A 81 -3.50 -1.23 -5.42
C TYR A 81 -3.17 -1.69 -6.84
N THR A 82 -2.99 -0.74 -7.75
CA THR A 82 -2.64 -1.00 -9.16
C THR A 82 -1.42 -0.20 -9.60
N GLY A 83 -0.89 0.66 -8.73
CA GLY A 83 0.26 1.50 -8.99
C GLY A 83 1.59 0.91 -8.59
N SER A 84 2.60 1.78 -8.60
CA SER A 84 3.97 1.51 -8.21
C SER A 84 4.44 2.56 -7.20
N GLY A 85 5.45 2.20 -6.40
CA GLY A 85 6.05 3.12 -5.42
C GLY A 85 5.35 3.20 -4.06
N LEU A 86 4.42 2.28 -3.75
CA LEU A 86 3.85 2.19 -2.41
C LEU A 86 4.95 1.77 -1.42
N GLN A 87 5.19 2.61 -0.41
CA GLN A 87 6.08 2.26 0.70
C GLN A 87 5.32 2.32 2.02
N ILE A 88 5.53 1.29 2.83
CA ILE A 88 4.88 1.12 4.13
C ILE A 88 5.92 0.85 5.19
N THR A 89 5.64 1.25 6.43
CA THR A 89 6.49 0.97 7.58
C THR A 89 5.70 0.28 8.67
N ASP A 90 6.32 -0.54 9.53
CA ASP A 90 5.74 -1.07 10.77
C ASP A 90 6.26 -0.34 12.04
N GLY A 91 6.91 0.81 11.85
CA GLY A 91 7.59 1.60 12.87
C GLY A 91 9.05 1.25 13.09
N SER A 92 9.55 0.15 12.51
CA SER A 92 10.96 -0.26 12.60
C SER A 92 11.58 -0.59 11.24
N ASN A 93 10.78 -1.14 10.33
CA ASN A 93 11.17 -1.54 9.00
C ASN A 93 10.40 -0.72 7.97
N LEU A 94 11.03 -0.51 6.81
CA LEU A 94 10.38 0.05 5.62
C LEU A 94 10.31 -1.05 4.55
N VAL A 95 9.13 -1.25 3.98
CA VAL A 95 8.90 -2.21 2.89
C VAL A 95 8.38 -1.44 1.68
N THR A 96 9.00 -1.68 0.52
CA THR A 96 8.44 -1.26 -0.77
C THR A 96 7.55 -2.39 -1.28
N VAL A 97 6.28 -2.09 -1.51
CA VAL A 97 5.30 -3.07 -1.97
C VAL A 97 5.41 -3.17 -3.50
N ALA A 98 5.51 -4.41 -4.01
CA ALA A 98 5.61 -4.66 -5.44
C ALA A 98 4.30 -4.29 -6.15
N ALA A 99 4.40 -3.70 -7.35
CA ALA A 99 3.23 -3.26 -8.11
C ALA A 99 2.23 -4.40 -8.33
N GLY A 100 0.94 -4.15 -8.04
CA GLY A 100 -0.13 -5.13 -8.18
C GLY A 100 -0.13 -6.25 -7.13
N ALA A 101 0.70 -6.16 -6.08
CA ALA A 101 0.64 -7.10 -4.97
C ALA A 101 -0.74 -7.08 -4.29
N THR A 102 -1.17 -8.24 -3.78
CA THR A 102 -2.41 -8.42 -3.03
C THR A 102 -2.18 -8.61 -1.52
N ASP A 103 -0.91 -8.71 -1.12
CA ASP A 103 -0.48 -8.78 0.26
C ASP A 103 0.87 -8.07 0.51
N PHE A 104 1.25 -8.00 1.79
CA PHE A 104 2.58 -7.58 2.23
C PHE A 104 2.95 -8.28 3.53
N THR A 105 4.24 -8.35 3.82
CA THR A 105 4.77 -8.88 5.09
C THR A 105 6.06 -8.15 5.45
N PHE A 106 6.16 -7.70 6.70
CA PHE A 106 7.38 -7.15 7.30
C PHE A 106 8.29 -8.26 7.84
N PRO A 107 9.60 -8.01 7.98
CA PRO A 107 10.51 -8.92 8.68
C PRO A 107 9.99 -9.32 10.06
N ALA A 108 10.31 -10.54 10.49
CA ALA A 108 9.89 -11.05 11.79
C ALA A 108 10.54 -10.25 12.94
N ARG A 109 9.79 -10.06 14.03
CA ARG A 109 10.20 -9.29 15.21
C ARG A 109 9.81 -10.05 16.48
N ASP A 110 10.53 -9.76 17.56
CA ASP A 110 10.34 -10.41 18.85
C ASP A 110 8.92 -10.23 19.39
N SER A 111 8.38 -11.30 19.98
CA SER A 111 7.17 -11.24 20.80
C SER A 111 7.25 -10.18 21.89
N GLY A 112 6.17 -9.45 22.09
CA GLY A 112 6.06 -8.27 22.94
C GLY A 112 6.42 -6.95 22.26
N SER A 113 6.93 -6.97 21.03
CA SER A 113 7.20 -5.73 20.27
C SER A 113 5.90 -5.07 19.82
N ALA A 114 5.81 -3.75 20.00
CA ALA A 114 4.75 -2.94 19.40
C ALA A 114 5.01 -2.72 17.90
N TYR A 115 3.95 -2.67 17.09
CA TYR A 115 4.01 -2.33 15.67
C TYR A 115 3.06 -1.17 15.34
N THR A 116 3.45 -0.37 14.34
CA THR A 116 2.62 0.71 13.78
C THR A 116 2.80 0.74 12.28
N VAL A 117 1.87 0.10 11.58
CA VAL A 117 1.78 0.07 10.14
C VAL A 117 1.22 1.39 9.61
N ALA A 118 1.99 2.06 8.78
CA ALA A 118 1.62 3.32 8.15
C ALA A 118 2.09 3.36 6.69
N VAL A 119 1.35 4.10 5.86
CA VAL A 119 1.81 4.46 4.51
C VAL A 119 2.82 5.59 4.62
N VAL A 120 4.00 5.37 4.07
CA VAL A 120 5.09 6.37 4.02
C VAL A 120 5.07 7.10 2.69
N THR A 121 4.90 6.37 1.59
CA THR A 121 4.84 6.93 0.23
C THR A 121 3.64 6.39 -0.51
N GLN A 122 2.82 7.30 -1.06
CA GLN A 122 1.66 6.95 -1.88
C GLN A 122 2.07 6.63 -3.32
N PRO A 123 1.35 5.73 -4.03
CA PRO A 123 1.60 5.45 -5.43
C PRO A 123 1.38 6.68 -6.31
N THR A 124 2.24 6.88 -7.32
CA THR A 124 2.16 8.01 -8.26
C THR A 124 1.83 7.61 -9.69
N SER A 125 1.93 6.32 -10.04
CA SER A 125 1.63 5.82 -11.38
C SER A 125 0.90 4.46 -11.35
N PRO A 126 -0.44 4.45 -11.48
CA PRO A 126 -1.33 5.61 -11.33
C PRO A 126 -1.24 6.25 -9.94
N ALA A 127 -1.67 7.50 -9.83
CA ALA A 127 -1.79 8.20 -8.56
C ALA A 127 -2.90 7.56 -7.72
N GLN A 128 -2.57 7.10 -6.51
CA GLN A 128 -3.51 6.48 -5.60
C GLN A 128 -3.35 7.03 -4.18
N SER A 129 -4.42 6.96 -3.40
CA SER A 129 -4.37 7.20 -1.96
C SER A 129 -4.66 5.89 -1.23
N CYS A 130 -3.66 5.37 -0.53
CA CYS A 130 -3.76 4.18 0.29
C CYS A 130 -3.96 4.54 1.77
N SER A 131 -4.81 3.78 2.47
CA SER A 131 -5.05 3.89 3.90
C SER A 131 -4.89 2.53 4.59
N VAL A 132 -4.45 2.54 5.85
CA VAL A 132 -4.21 1.33 6.66
C VAL A 132 -5.35 1.12 7.64
N THR A 133 -5.80 -0.12 7.82
CA THR A 133 -6.67 -0.55 8.92
C THR A 133 -5.99 -1.66 9.73
N ASN A 134 -6.31 -1.73 11.02
CA ASN A 134 -5.62 -2.59 12.00
C ASN A 134 -4.09 -2.36 12.01
N GLY A 135 -3.66 -1.12 11.80
CA GLY A 135 -2.24 -0.79 11.65
C GLY A 135 -1.45 -0.84 12.97
N THR A 136 -2.08 -0.91 14.13
CA THR A 136 -1.37 -0.80 15.41
C THR A 136 -1.64 -1.99 16.32
N GLY A 137 -0.63 -2.44 17.05
CA GLY A 137 -0.79 -3.47 18.07
C GLY A 137 0.52 -3.95 18.65
N THR A 138 0.47 -5.10 19.33
CA THR A 138 1.64 -5.78 19.90
C THR A 138 1.72 -7.20 19.36
N ILE A 139 2.93 -7.63 18.97
CA ILE A 139 3.18 -8.99 18.53
C ILE A 139 3.05 -9.94 19.73
N ALA A 140 2.06 -10.83 19.71
CA ALA A 140 1.85 -11.81 20.77
C ALA A 140 2.60 -13.11 20.47
N ALA A 141 1.88 -14.24 20.40
CA ALA A 141 2.45 -15.57 20.17
C ALA A 141 2.18 -16.11 18.75
N ALA A 142 1.87 -15.24 17.79
CA ALA A 142 1.57 -15.61 16.40
C ALA A 142 1.84 -14.44 15.44
N ASN A 143 1.95 -14.76 14.15
CA ASN A 143 2.02 -13.77 13.08
C ASN A 143 0.75 -12.93 13.05
N ILE A 144 0.92 -11.63 12.86
CA ILE A 144 -0.19 -10.70 12.63
C ILE A 144 -0.47 -10.67 11.13
N THR A 145 -1.69 -11.04 10.74
CA THR A 145 -2.10 -11.18 9.33
C THR A 145 -3.36 -10.38 9.00
N ASN A 146 -3.89 -9.62 9.95
CA ASN A 146 -5.15 -8.87 9.80
C ASN A 146 -4.96 -7.38 9.52
N VAL A 147 -3.72 -6.93 9.28
CA VAL A 147 -3.48 -5.58 8.80
C VAL A 147 -3.96 -5.51 7.35
N ALA A 148 -4.73 -4.48 7.02
CA ALA A 148 -5.18 -4.28 5.65
C ALA A 148 -4.82 -2.88 5.15
N ILE A 149 -4.61 -2.78 3.85
CA ILE A 149 -4.34 -1.53 3.13
C ILE A 149 -5.33 -1.44 1.98
N ASN A 150 -6.07 -0.33 1.92
CA ASN A 150 -6.99 -0.05 0.83
C ASN A 150 -6.52 1.17 0.05
N CYS A 151 -6.29 1.00 -1.25
CA CYS A 151 -5.89 2.05 -2.17
C CYS A 151 -7.05 2.47 -3.07
N VAL A 152 -7.21 3.78 -3.26
CA VAL A 152 -8.19 4.37 -4.17
C VAL A 152 -7.46 5.17 -5.23
N THR A 153 -7.72 4.88 -6.51
CA THR A 153 -7.15 5.63 -7.62
C THR A 153 -7.75 7.03 -7.70
N ALA A 154 -6.89 8.04 -7.73
CA ALA A 154 -7.33 9.42 -7.88
C ALA A 154 -7.89 9.67 -9.29
N THR A 155 -8.82 10.61 -9.41
CA THR A 155 -9.37 11.04 -10.70
C THR A 155 -8.99 12.49 -10.98
N TYR A 156 -8.76 12.80 -12.26
CA TYR A 156 -8.38 14.14 -12.71
C TYR A 156 -9.09 14.47 -14.01
N THR A 157 -9.34 15.76 -14.25
CA THR A 157 -9.99 16.25 -15.45
C THR A 157 -8.98 16.44 -16.59
N VAL A 158 -9.50 16.40 -17.82
CA VAL A 158 -8.78 16.85 -19.02
C VAL A 158 -9.48 18.08 -19.56
N GLY A 159 -8.74 19.17 -19.70
CA GLY A 159 -9.26 20.45 -20.14
C GLY A 159 -8.21 21.25 -20.89
N GLY A 160 -8.63 22.41 -21.36
CA GLY A 160 -7.81 23.21 -22.23
C GLY A 160 -8.44 24.53 -22.61
N THR A 161 -7.74 25.23 -23.49
CA THR A 161 -8.16 26.52 -24.05
C THR A 161 -8.68 26.36 -25.47
N ILE A 162 -9.61 27.23 -25.83
CA ILE A 162 -10.18 27.35 -27.16
C ILE A 162 -9.92 28.77 -27.64
N THR A 163 -9.43 28.90 -28.87
CA THR A 163 -9.16 30.18 -29.51
C THR A 163 -9.82 30.23 -30.88
N GLY A 164 -10.38 31.38 -31.25
CA GLY A 164 -10.99 31.62 -32.56
C GLY A 164 -12.38 31.00 -32.79
N LEU A 165 -12.99 30.34 -31.80
CA LEU A 165 -14.31 29.70 -31.96
C LEU A 165 -15.41 30.75 -32.17
N SER A 166 -15.84 30.90 -33.42
CA SER A 166 -16.95 31.77 -33.81
C SER A 166 -18.08 31.07 -34.59
N GLY A 167 -17.90 29.80 -34.96
CA GLY A 167 -18.95 28.94 -35.52
C GLY A 167 -19.69 28.16 -34.43
N SER A 168 -20.92 27.75 -34.72
CA SER A 168 -21.75 26.91 -33.84
C SER A 168 -21.54 25.41 -34.10
N ASN A 169 -22.14 24.55 -33.27
CA ASN A 169 -22.18 23.09 -33.44
C ASN A 169 -20.84 22.36 -33.26
N MET A 170 -19.83 23.02 -32.69
CA MET A 170 -18.57 22.36 -32.38
C MET A 170 -18.76 21.29 -31.30
N VAL A 171 -18.31 20.07 -31.57
CA VAL A 171 -18.27 18.97 -30.59
C VAL A 171 -16.85 18.45 -30.51
N ILE A 172 -16.39 18.21 -29.29
CA ILE A 172 -15.08 17.63 -29.00
C ILE A 172 -15.25 16.32 -28.24
N THR A 173 -14.30 15.41 -28.36
CA THR A 173 -14.25 14.15 -27.60
C THR A 173 -12.89 14.00 -26.95
N ASP A 174 -12.78 13.30 -25.81
CA ASP A 174 -11.52 12.87 -25.19
C ASP A 174 -11.16 11.40 -25.50
N GLY A 175 -11.87 10.79 -26.46
CA GLY A 175 -11.82 9.38 -26.81
C GLY A 175 -12.83 8.50 -26.08
N THR A 176 -13.46 9.00 -25.00
CA THR A 176 -14.45 8.26 -24.21
C THR A 176 -15.72 9.05 -23.91
N ASN A 177 -15.58 10.36 -23.73
CA ASN A 177 -16.65 11.32 -23.50
C ASN A 177 -16.71 12.29 -24.68
N SER A 178 -17.88 12.89 -24.88
CA SER A 178 -18.07 13.98 -25.83
C SER A 178 -18.59 15.21 -25.10
N LEU A 179 -18.10 16.40 -25.48
CA LEU A 179 -18.60 17.69 -25.04
C LEU A 179 -19.09 18.46 -26.25
N GLY A 180 -20.34 18.88 -26.21
CA GLY A 180 -20.89 19.85 -27.14
C GLY A 180 -22.39 19.65 -27.40
N PRO A 181 -23.00 20.51 -28.23
CA PRO A 181 -22.37 21.66 -28.89
C PRO A 181 -21.76 22.67 -27.91
N LEU A 182 -20.51 23.05 -28.14
CA LEU A 182 -19.87 24.13 -27.37
C LEU A 182 -20.49 25.47 -27.77
N ALA A 183 -20.64 26.37 -26.79
CA ALA A 183 -21.15 27.70 -27.04
C ALA A 183 -20.18 28.50 -27.92
N VAL A 184 -20.73 29.30 -28.83
CA VAL A 184 -19.95 30.24 -29.65
C VAL A 184 -19.17 31.20 -28.71
N GLY A 185 -17.89 31.42 -28.99
CA GLY A 185 -17.03 32.25 -28.15
C GLY A 185 -16.51 31.57 -26.87
N ALA A 186 -16.77 30.27 -26.67
CA ALA A 186 -16.16 29.53 -25.56
C ALA A 186 -14.63 29.60 -25.64
N THR A 187 -14.00 29.90 -24.50
CA THR A 187 -12.53 30.05 -24.39
C THR A 187 -11.86 28.88 -23.67
N THR A 188 -12.63 28.01 -23.02
CA THR A 188 -12.14 26.87 -22.25
C THR A 188 -13.09 25.68 -22.35
N PHE A 189 -12.57 24.48 -22.12
CA PHE A 189 -13.37 23.26 -21.93
C PHE A 189 -12.78 22.40 -20.82
N THR A 190 -13.60 21.51 -20.26
CA THR A 190 -13.17 20.52 -19.26
C THR A 190 -14.07 19.29 -19.36
N PHE A 191 -13.48 18.13 -19.63
CA PHE A 191 -14.15 16.83 -19.60
C PHE A 191 -14.34 16.34 -18.16
N PRO A 192 -15.32 15.44 -17.91
CA PRO A 192 -15.46 14.77 -16.62
C PRO A 192 -14.15 14.11 -16.15
N ALA A 193 -13.93 14.06 -14.84
CA ALA A 193 -12.73 13.49 -14.26
C ALA A 193 -12.64 11.97 -14.53
N ARG A 194 -11.44 11.49 -14.84
CA ARG A 194 -11.15 10.08 -15.14
C ARG A 194 -9.97 9.61 -14.30
N ALA A 195 -9.88 8.29 -14.09
CA ALA A 195 -8.85 7.69 -13.24
C ALA A 195 -7.44 8.01 -13.76
N SER A 196 -6.53 8.31 -12.83
CA SER A 196 -5.09 8.37 -13.11
C SER A 196 -4.63 7.08 -13.80
N GLY A 197 -3.70 7.21 -14.74
CA GLY A 197 -3.26 6.14 -15.64
C GLY A 197 -4.13 5.95 -16.89
N SER A 198 -5.30 6.59 -16.98
CA SER A 198 -6.14 6.53 -18.18
C SER A 198 -5.53 7.34 -19.33
N GLY A 199 -5.57 6.80 -20.55
CA GLY A 199 -5.26 7.55 -21.77
C GLY A 199 -6.38 8.52 -22.15
N TYR A 200 -6.03 9.68 -22.71
CA TYR A 200 -6.96 10.63 -23.30
C TYR A 200 -6.55 10.97 -24.75
N ALA A 201 -7.54 11.27 -25.59
CA ALA A 201 -7.37 11.66 -26.99
C ALA A 201 -8.41 12.73 -27.35
N VAL A 202 -8.10 13.98 -27.03
CA VAL A 202 -8.86 15.16 -27.41
C VAL A 202 -8.83 15.37 -28.92
N ALA A 203 -10.01 15.32 -29.53
CA ALA A 203 -10.21 15.59 -30.95
C ALA A 203 -11.48 16.41 -31.18
N VAL A 204 -11.50 17.16 -32.28
CA VAL A 204 -12.72 17.81 -32.76
C VAL A 204 -13.52 16.78 -33.55
N SER A 205 -14.59 16.26 -32.94
CA SER A 205 -15.45 15.25 -33.58
C SER A 205 -16.40 15.87 -34.59
N THR A 206 -16.81 17.12 -34.34
CA THR A 206 -17.66 17.90 -35.25
C THR A 206 -17.06 19.30 -35.37
N GLN A 207 -16.63 19.65 -36.60
CA GLN A 207 -16.13 20.99 -36.89
C GLN A 207 -17.25 22.03 -36.79
N PRO A 208 -16.96 23.27 -36.38
CA PRO A 208 -17.99 24.29 -36.27
C PRO A 208 -18.54 24.66 -37.65
N SER A 209 -19.85 24.59 -37.78
CA SER A 209 -20.58 25.02 -38.97
C SER A 209 -21.94 25.57 -38.55
N GLY A 210 -22.26 26.79 -38.95
CA GLY A 210 -23.61 27.33 -38.82
C GLY A 210 -23.72 28.80 -38.38
N ALA A 211 -24.96 29.18 -38.08
CA ALA A 211 -25.41 30.52 -37.64
C ALA A 211 -24.64 31.02 -36.38
N PRO A 212 -24.52 32.36 -36.17
CA PRO A 212 -25.29 33.43 -36.81
C PRO A 212 -24.74 33.97 -38.15
N ALA A 213 -23.57 33.54 -38.62
CA ALA A 213 -22.94 34.13 -39.82
C ALA A 213 -22.50 33.12 -40.89
N ASN A 214 -23.04 31.89 -40.89
CA ASN A 214 -22.59 30.81 -41.78
C ASN A 214 -21.06 30.67 -41.74
N VAL A 215 -20.49 30.63 -40.54
CA VAL A 215 -19.03 30.57 -40.40
C VAL A 215 -18.62 29.10 -40.40
N TRP A 216 -17.89 28.69 -41.43
CA TRP A 216 -17.20 27.42 -41.46
C TRP A 216 -15.82 27.62 -40.84
N GLN A 217 -15.52 26.81 -39.82
CA GLN A 217 -14.22 26.81 -39.18
C GLN A 217 -13.57 25.44 -39.31
N THR A 218 -12.25 25.47 -39.39
CA THR A 218 -11.44 24.30 -39.12
C THR A 218 -10.70 24.54 -37.80
N CYS A 219 -11.01 23.70 -36.82
CA CYS A 219 -10.36 23.66 -35.54
C CYS A 219 -9.32 22.53 -35.52
N SER A 220 -8.14 22.83 -35.00
CA SER A 220 -7.04 21.88 -34.79
C SER A 220 -6.73 21.75 -33.30
N VAL A 221 -6.26 20.58 -32.88
CA VAL A 221 -5.92 20.30 -31.47
C VAL A 221 -4.41 20.11 -31.33
N THR A 222 -3.81 20.81 -30.38
CA THR A 222 -2.42 20.61 -29.93
C THR A 222 -2.44 20.06 -28.51
N ASN A 223 -1.47 19.19 -28.19
CA ASN A 223 -1.44 18.40 -26.94
C ASN A 223 -2.73 17.59 -26.74
N GLY A 224 -3.32 17.11 -27.84
CA GLY A 224 -4.59 16.41 -27.81
C GLY A 224 -4.53 15.03 -27.17
N ALA A 225 -3.37 14.38 -27.08
CA ALA A 225 -3.27 13.02 -26.58
C ALA A 225 -2.24 12.87 -25.46
N GLY A 226 -2.49 11.93 -24.54
CA GLY A 226 -1.57 11.60 -23.46
C GLY A 226 -2.20 10.67 -22.42
N THR A 227 -1.55 10.56 -21.26
CA THR A 227 -2.04 9.79 -20.11
C THR A 227 -2.28 10.73 -18.93
N ILE A 228 -3.37 10.53 -18.20
CA ILE A 228 -3.67 11.28 -16.98
C ILE A 228 -2.68 10.86 -15.89
N GLY A 229 -1.83 11.79 -15.45
CA GLY A 229 -0.87 11.59 -14.37
C GLY A 229 -1.49 11.82 -12.99
N SER A 230 -0.82 12.64 -12.17
CA SER A 230 -1.21 12.97 -10.80
C SER A 230 -1.83 14.36 -10.64
N SER A 231 -2.31 14.97 -11.74
CA SER A 231 -2.95 16.29 -11.74
C SER A 231 -3.89 16.44 -12.93
N ASN A 232 -4.76 17.46 -12.88
CA ASN A 232 -5.58 17.86 -14.02
C ASN A 232 -4.70 18.23 -15.22
N ILE A 233 -5.12 17.82 -16.40
CA ILE A 233 -4.51 18.22 -17.66
C ILE A 233 -5.20 19.52 -18.11
N THR A 234 -4.42 20.58 -18.31
CA THR A 234 -4.95 21.91 -18.66
C THR A 234 -4.28 22.53 -19.91
N ASN A 235 -3.31 21.83 -20.49
CA ASN A 235 -2.46 22.33 -21.57
C ASN A 235 -2.93 21.92 -22.97
N VAL A 236 -4.14 21.35 -23.10
CA VAL A 236 -4.73 21.07 -24.40
C VAL A 236 -5.15 22.40 -25.03
N VAL A 237 -4.82 22.59 -26.31
CA VAL A 237 -5.15 23.83 -27.03
C VAL A 237 -5.94 23.49 -28.28
N ILE A 238 -7.09 24.14 -28.43
CA ILE A 238 -7.88 24.09 -29.65
C ILE A 238 -7.81 25.45 -30.34
N ASN A 239 -7.36 25.47 -31.58
CA ASN A 239 -7.28 26.68 -32.39
C ASN A 239 -8.19 26.54 -33.61
N CYS A 240 -9.17 27.43 -33.71
CA CYS A 240 -10.16 27.48 -34.78
C CYS A 240 -9.86 28.64 -35.72
N ALA A 241 -9.77 28.34 -37.02
CA ALA A 241 -9.59 29.33 -38.07
C ALA A 241 -10.79 29.30 -39.04
N THR A 242 -11.30 30.48 -39.40
CA THR A 242 -12.36 30.60 -40.41
C THR A 242 -11.83 30.13 -41.76
N SER A 243 -12.58 29.24 -42.40
CA SER A 243 -12.27 28.74 -43.73
C SER A 243 -12.46 29.84 -44.76
N THR A 244 -11.46 30.07 -45.62
CA THR A 244 -11.51 31.04 -46.72
C THR A 244 -11.58 30.31 -48.06
N TYR A 245 -12.52 30.69 -48.93
CA TYR A 245 -12.68 30.13 -50.27
C TYR A 245 -12.55 31.23 -51.33
N THR A 246 -11.78 30.98 -52.38
CA THR A 246 -11.66 31.90 -53.53
C THR A 246 -12.75 31.60 -54.56
N VAL A 247 -13.46 32.62 -55.02
CA VAL A 247 -14.44 32.52 -56.12
C VAL A 247 -13.79 33.05 -57.40
N GLY A 248 -13.83 32.29 -58.48
CA GLY A 248 -13.31 32.69 -59.81
C GLY A 248 -14.18 32.14 -60.94
N GLY A 249 -14.18 32.85 -62.08
CA GLY A 249 -14.91 32.47 -63.30
C GLY A 249 -14.09 32.78 -64.56
N THR A 250 -14.44 32.13 -65.66
CA THR A 250 -13.87 32.35 -67.01
C THR A 250 -14.68 33.35 -67.81
#